data_AF-A0AAD7AIE9-F1
#
_entry.id   AF-A0AAD7AIE9-F1
#
_cell.length_a   1.000
_cell.length_b   1.000
_cell.length_c   1.000
_cell.angle_alpha   90.00
_cell.angle_beta   90.00
_cell.angle_gamma   90.00
#
_symmetry.space_group_name_H-M   'P 1'
#
loop_
_entity.id
_entity.type
_entity.pdbx_description
1 polymer ?
#
loop_
_entity_poly.entity_id
_entity_poly.type
_entity_poly.pdbx_seq_one_letter_code
_entity_poly.pdbx_strand_id
1 'polypeptide(L)'
;MLGQAEISKYFDQCQGCRRAIEEVLSGYISWKYIRGATSERVLVKLRYLTLYLHVTGRRHILEVGADVLRVLTLEVSLGSGRIGVLPATTVPGKAVWNQIRRAAPRASTSLVRVVTDSVYGGPGPVQEFLSHSESQRSARNYGRAPWAER
;
A
#
# COMPACT_ATOMS: atom_id res chain seq x y z
N MET A 1 -1.29 -11.43 -5.95
CA MET A 1 -0.39 -10.70 -5.03
C MET A 1 -1.17 -9.69 -4.20
N LEU A 2 -1.10 -9.90 -2.88
CA LEU A 2 -1.83 -9.22 -1.81
C LEU A 2 -3.33 -9.07 -2.11
N GLY A 3 -3.95 -10.18 -2.53
CA GLY A 3 -5.41 -10.32 -2.57
C GLY A 3 -5.99 -10.53 -1.17
N GLN A 4 -7.32 -10.58 -1.04
CA GLN A 4 -8.00 -10.79 0.25
C GLN A 4 -7.59 -12.10 0.95
N ALA A 5 -7.49 -13.20 0.19
CA ALA A 5 -7.07 -14.49 0.72
C ALA A 5 -5.59 -14.57 1.10
N GLU A 6 -4.73 -13.77 0.47
CA GLU A 6 -3.30 -13.74 0.76
C GLU A 6 -3.03 -12.87 1.98
N ILE A 7 -3.67 -11.70 2.08
CA ILE A 7 -3.53 -10.81 3.23
C ILE A 7 -4.15 -11.41 4.50
N SER A 8 -5.22 -12.21 4.38
CA SER A 8 -5.80 -12.88 5.54
C SER A 8 -4.83 -13.85 6.22
N LYS A 9 -3.95 -14.51 5.45
CA LYS A 9 -2.90 -15.37 6.03
C LYS A 9 -1.91 -14.58 6.88
N TYR A 10 -1.58 -13.35 6.47
CA TYR A 10 -0.73 -12.46 7.25
C TYR A 10 -1.45 -11.94 8.51
N PHE A 11 -2.75 -11.67 8.42
CA PHE A 11 -3.53 -11.31 9.61
C PHE A 11 -3.63 -12.45 10.62
N ASP A 12 -3.77 -13.70 10.18
CA ASP A 12 -3.77 -14.87 11.07
C ASP A 12 -2.41 -14.98 11.82
N GLN A 13 -1.31 -14.59 11.19
CA GLN A 13 0.03 -14.53 11.81
C GLN A 13 0.23 -13.34 12.76
N CYS A 14 -0.67 -12.36 12.78
CA CYS A 14 -0.57 -11.20 13.66
C CYS A 14 -0.89 -11.55 15.13
N GLN A 15 -1.55 -12.68 15.40
CA GLN A 15 -1.89 -13.14 16.75
C GLN A 15 -2.57 -12.06 17.62
N GLY A 16 -3.43 -11.23 17.02
CA GLY A 16 -4.10 -10.13 17.73
C GLY A 16 -3.19 -8.95 18.10
N CYS A 17 -1.97 -8.88 17.59
CA CYS A 17 -1.10 -7.72 17.76
C CYS A 17 -1.57 -6.56 16.86
N ARG A 18 -2.11 -5.51 17.48
CA ARG A 18 -2.57 -4.29 16.79
C ARG A 18 -1.51 -3.71 15.85
N ARG A 19 -0.26 -3.64 16.30
CA ARG A 19 0.87 -3.11 15.50
C ARG A 19 1.16 -3.97 14.26
N ALA A 20 1.10 -5.30 14.40
CA ALA A 20 1.29 -6.20 13.28
C ALA A 20 0.18 -6.03 12.23
N ILE A 21 -1.08 -5.89 12.69
CA ILE A 21 -2.23 -5.62 11.82
C ILE A 21 -2.04 -4.32 11.05
N GLU A 22 -1.58 -3.26 11.72
CA GLU A 22 -1.29 -1.97 11.09
C GLU A 22 -0.19 -2.03 10.02
N GLU A 23 0.92 -2.71 10.31
CA GLU A 23 2.01 -2.88 9.35
C GLU A 23 1.55 -3.67 8.11
N VAL A 24 0.77 -4.74 8.31
CA VAL A 24 0.21 -5.59 7.24
C VAL A 24 -0.83 -4.83 6.41
N LEU A 25 -1.74 -4.10 7.06
CA LEU A 25 -2.80 -3.34 6.39
C LEU A 25 -2.24 -2.16 5.61
N SER A 26 -1.23 -1.47 6.15
CA SER A 26 -0.50 -0.41 5.45
C SER A 26 0.18 -0.94 4.18
N GLY A 27 0.80 -2.13 4.25
CA GLY A 27 1.36 -2.80 3.08
C GLY A 27 0.29 -3.18 2.06
N TYR A 28 -0.86 -3.70 2.50
CA TYR A 28 -1.98 -4.02 1.61
C TYR A 28 -2.47 -2.80 0.82
N ILE A 29 -2.63 -1.65 1.49
CA ILE A 29 -3.08 -0.40 0.88
C ILE A 29 -2.02 0.13 -0.09
N SER A 30 -0.78 0.21 0.38
CA SER A 30 0.35 0.71 -0.44
C SER A 30 0.50 -0.10 -1.72
N TRP A 31 0.31 -1.42 -1.66
CA TRP A 31 0.30 -2.27 -2.85
C TRP A 31 -0.80 -1.92 -3.86
N LYS A 32 -1.98 -1.45 -3.40
CA LYS A 32 -3.03 -0.98 -4.33
C LYS A 32 -2.59 0.28 -5.06
N TYR A 33 -1.98 1.22 -4.35
CA TYR A 33 -1.43 2.44 -4.96
C TYR A 33 -0.29 2.15 -5.93
N ILE A 34 0.65 1.25 -5.57
CA ILE A 34 1.73 0.81 -6.46
C ILE A 34 1.19 0.24 -7.78
N ARG A 35 0.00 -0.39 -7.74
CA ARG A 35 -0.69 -0.90 -8.94
C ARG A 35 -1.55 0.15 -9.66
N GLY A 36 -1.44 1.42 -9.30
CA GLY A 36 -2.16 2.52 -9.93
C GLY A 36 -3.62 2.66 -9.51
N ALA A 37 -4.02 2.14 -8.35
CA ALA A 37 -5.35 2.40 -7.82
C ALA A 37 -5.49 3.86 -7.33
N THR A 38 -6.64 4.48 -7.60
CA THR A 38 -7.03 5.76 -7.00
C THR A 38 -7.50 5.56 -5.56
N SER A 39 -7.51 6.63 -4.76
CA SER A 39 -7.94 6.57 -3.36
C SER A 39 -9.36 6.02 -3.19
N GLU A 40 -10.29 6.41 -4.06
CA GLU A 40 -11.66 5.86 -4.10
C GLU A 40 -11.66 4.34 -4.29
N ARG A 41 -10.86 3.82 -5.24
CA ARG A 41 -10.74 2.39 -5.49
C ARG A 41 -10.12 1.67 -4.29
N VAL A 42 -9.20 2.30 -3.58
CA VAL A 42 -8.60 1.76 -2.36
C VAL A 42 -9.64 1.69 -1.23
N LEU A 43 -10.49 2.70 -1.04
CA LEU A 43 -11.58 2.67 -0.07
C LEU A 43 -12.56 1.52 -0.35
N VAL A 44 -12.93 1.33 -1.62
CA VAL A 44 -13.77 0.18 -2.02
C VAL A 44 -13.07 -1.15 -1.71
N LYS A 45 -11.76 -1.26 -1.96
CA LYS A 45 -10.98 -2.45 -1.62
C LYS A 45 -10.90 -2.68 -0.10
N LEU A 46 -10.78 -1.64 0.70
CA LEU A 46 -10.81 -1.74 2.16
C LEU A 46 -12.17 -2.23 2.65
N ARG A 47 -13.28 -1.66 2.14
CA ARG A 47 -14.63 -2.13 2.44
C ARG A 47 -14.80 -3.62 2.12
N TYR A 48 -14.35 -4.06 0.95
CA TYR A 48 -14.40 -5.47 0.58
C TYR A 48 -13.51 -6.34 1.45
N LEU A 49 -12.34 -5.86 1.87
CA LEU A 49 -11.49 -6.58 2.82
C LEU A 49 -12.20 -6.77 4.17
N THR A 50 -12.85 -5.74 4.70
CA THR A 50 -13.63 -5.82 5.94
C THR A 50 -14.75 -6.85 5.83
N LEU A 51 -15.52 -6.82 4.73
CA LEU A 51 -16.58 -7.80 4.49
C LEU A 51 -16.02 -9.23 4.38
N TYR A 52 -14.90 -9.40 3.68
CA TYR A 52 -14.24 -10.70 3.55
C TYR A 52 -13.77 -11.25 4.91
N LEU A 53 -13.13 -10.42 5.74
CA LEU A 53 -12.72 -10.83 7.08
C LEU A 53 -13.92 -11.18 7.97
N HIS A 54 -15.04 -10.46 7.82
CA HIS A 54 -16.27 -10.79 8.53
C HIS A 54 -16.84 -12.15 8.11
N VAL A 55 -17.03 -12.37 6.80
CA VAL A 55 -17.61 -13.61 6.25
C VAL A 55 -16.73 -14.83 6.53
N THR A 56 -15.41 -14.65 6.59
CA THR A 56 -14.47 -15.74 6.85
C THR A 56 -14.19 -15.99 8.34
N GLY A 57 -14.99 -15.43 9.25
CA GLY A 57 -14.87 -15.68 10.70
C GLY A 57 -13.69 -14.97 11.38
N ARG A 58 -13.02 -14.04 10.70
CA ARG A 58 -11.86 -13.29 11.19
C ARG A 58 -12.24 -11.98 11.88
N ARG A 59 -13.38 -11.99 12.57
CA ARG A 59 -13.94 -10.78 13.22
C ARG A 59 -13.01 -10.20 14.28
N HIS A 60 -12.27 -11.04 14.99
CA HIS A 60 -11.29 -10.59 16.00
C HIS A 60 -10.22 -9.66 15.42
N ILE A 61 -9.80 -9.83 14.15
CA ILE A 61 -8.86 -8.91 13.47
C ILE A 61 -9.49 -7.53 13.27
N LEU A 62 -10.79 -7.49 12.94
CA LEU A 62 -11.52 -6.23 12.77
C LEU A 62 -11.71 -5.51 14.11
N GLU A 63 -11.89 -6.25 15.20
CA GLU A 63 -12.07 -5.71 16.54
C GLU A 63 -10.74 -5.13 17.07
N VAL A 64 -9.66 -5.89 16.99
CA VAL A 64 -8.32 -5.42 17.40
C VAL A 64 -7.82 -4.28 16.51
N GLY A 65 -8.12 -4.34 15.21
CA GLY A 65 -7.68 -3.38 14.20
C GLY A 65 -8.65 -2.23 13.94
N ALA A 66 -9.73 -2.06 14.72
CA ALA A 66 -10.79 -1.11 14.41
C ALA A 66 -10.29 0.34 14.28
N ASP A 67 -9.46 0.78 15.23
CA ASP A 67 -8.86 2.12 15.20
C ASP A 67 -7.91 2.28 14.01
N VAL A 68 -7.11 1.26 13.73
CA VAL A 68 -6.15 1.24 12.63
C VAL A 68 -6.89 1.37 11.29
N LEU A 69 -7.97 0.61 11.11
CA LEU A 69 -8.83 0.70 9.93
C LEU A 69 -9.43 2.09 9.77
N ARG A 70 -9.89 2.72 10.86
CA ARG A 70 -10.43 4.10 10.82
C ARG A 70 -9.37 5.11 10.41
N VAL A 71 -8.20 5.09 11.05
CA VAL A 71 -7.09 5.99 10.75
C VAL A 71 -6.66 5.86 9.29
N LEU A 72 -6.40 4.64 8.83
CA LEU A 72 -5.97 4.41 7.44
C LEU A 72 -7.06 4.79 6.43
N THR A 73 -8.33 4.57 6.76
CA THR A 73 -9.45 5.02 5.90
C THR A 73 -9.49 6.53 5.78
N LEU A 74 -9.27 7.26 6.87
CA LEU A 74 -9.18 8.72 6.86
C LEU A 74 -7.97 9.19 6.04
N GLU A 75 -6.80 8.60 6.25
CA GLU A 75 -5.59 8.93 5.47
C GLU A 75 -5.77 8.69 3.97
N VAL A 76 -6.41 7.58 3.59
CA VAL A 76 -6.79 7.30 2.20
C VAL A 76 -7.74 8.38 1.68
N SER A 77 -8.74 8.76 2.47
CA SER A 77 -9.74 9.77 2.08
C SER A 77 -9.13 11.18 1.92
N LEU A 78 -8.07 11.48 2.66
CA LEU A 78 -7.34 12.75 2.60
C LEU A 78 -6.23 12.77 1.53
N GLY A 79 -6.21 11.81 0.61
CA GLY A 79 -5.26 11.81 -0.51
C GLY A 79 -3.97 11.03 -0.26
N SER A 80 -3.96 10.12 0.72
CA SER A 80 -2.94 9.06 0.91
C SER A 80 -1.51 9.48 1.23
N GLY A 81 -1.27 10.74 1.55
CA GLY A 81 0.09 11.26 1.77
C GLY A 81 0.87 10.67 2.94
N ARG A 82 0.22 9.97 3.89
CA ARG A 82 0.86 9.45 5.12
C ARG A 82 0.79 7.93 5.28
N ILE A 83 0.23 7.24 4.29
CA ILE A 83 0.04 5.79 4.39
C ILE A 83 1.40 5.09 4.31
N GLY A 84 1.66 4.20 5.27
CA GLY A 84 2.86 3.35 5.25
C GLY A 84 4.12 4.00 5.79
N VAL A 85 4.06 5.20 6.39
CA VAL A 85 5.24 5.88 6.99
C VAL A 85 5.72 5.21 8.30
N LEU A 86 5.10 4.09 8.69
CA LEU A 86 5.47 3.33 9.88
C LEU A 86 6.54 2.27 9.57
N PRO A 87 7.59 2.16 10.39
CA PRO A 87 8.60 1.13 10.22
C PRO A 87 8.02 -0.26 10.48
N ALA A 88 8.29 -1.20 9.56
CA ALA A 88 7.91 -2.59 9.72
C ALA A 88 8.83 -3.29 10.74
N THR A 89 8.34 -3.45 11.96
CA THR A 89 9.09 -4.05 13.07
C THR A 89 8.68 -5.49 13.33
N THR A 90 7.44 -5.85 13.01
CA THR A 90 6.89 -7.18 13.25
C THR A 90 7.28 -8.17 12.14
N VAL A 91 7.32 -9.46 12.47
CA VAL A 91 7.58 -10.53 11.49
C VAL A 91 6.59 -10.51 10.31
N PRO A 92 5.25 -10.50 10.53
CA PRO A 92 4.30 -10.46 9.41
C PRO A 92 4.39 -9.15 8.61
N GLY A 93 4.59 -8.00 9.27
CA GLY A 93 4.78 -6.71 8.59
C GLY A 93 6.01 -6.71 7.68
N LYS A 94 7.16 -7.17 8.20
CA LYS A 94 8.39 -7.32 7.41
C LYS A 94 8.20 -8.26 6.23
N ALA A 95 7.48 -9.37 6.40
CA ALA A 95 7.22 -10.31 5.33
C ALA A 95 6.41 -9.68 4.18
N VAL A 96 5.33 -8.95 4.50
CA VAL A 96 4.52 -8.21 3.52
C VAL A 96 5.37 -7.17 2.78
N TRP A 97 6.11 -6.35 3.51
CA TRP A 97 6.92 -5.28 2.89
C TRP A 97 8.08 -5.82 2.05
N ASN A 98 8.71 -6.93 2.47
CA ASN A 98 9.69 -7.63 1.64
C ASN A 98 9.08 -8.16 0.34
N GLN A 99 7.85 -8.70 0.40
CA GLN A 99 7.16 -9.17 -0.79
C GLN A 99 6.83 -8.02 -1.74
N ILE A 100 6.37 -6.88 -1.20
CA ILE A 100 6.11 -5.66 -1.97
C ILE A 100 7.39 -5.17 -2.65
N ARG A 101 8.51 -5.07 -1.91
CA ARG A 101 9.81 -4.65 -2.47
C ARG A 101 10.27 -5.51 -3.64
N ARG A 102 10.08 -6.83 -3.55
CA ARG A 102 10.44 -7.77 -4.63
C ARG A 102 9.53 -7.66 -5.85
N ALA A 103 8.28 -7.25 -5.67
CA ALA A 103 7.26 -7.28 -6.72
C ALA A 103 6.98 -5.92 -7.36
N ALA A 104 7.20 -4.81 -6.65
CA ALA A 104 6.96 -3.46 -7.14
C ALA A 104 7.68 -3.15 -8.48
N PRO A 105 8.94 -3.58 -8.71
CA PRO A 105 9.61 -3.36 -9.99
C PRO A 105 8.94 -4.06 -11.19
N ARG A 106 8.15 -5.11 -10.94
CA ARG A 106 7.52 -5.95 -11.97
C ARG A 106 6.04 -5.63 -12.18
N ALA A 107 5.39 -5.04 -11.18
CA ALA A 107 3.94 -4.84 -11.16
C ALA A 107 3.49 -3.44 -11.54
N SER A 108 4.42 -2.51 -11.73
CA SER A 108 4.13 -1.12 -12.03
C SER A 108 4.45 -0.77 -13.49
N THR A 109 3.51 -0.10 -14.17
CA THR A 109 3.68 0.49 -15.50
C THR A 109 4.59 1.74 -15.49
N SER A 110 4.85 2.27 -14.30
CA SER A 110 5.78 3.36 -13.97
C SER A 110 6.93 2.76 -13.15
N LEU A 111 8.19 3.16 -13.29
CA LEU A 111 9.27 2.63 -12.45
C LEU A 111 9.17 3.25 -11.04
N VAL A 112 8.16 2.83 -10.27
CA VAL A 112 7.97 3.23 -8.87
C VAL A 112 9.01 2.48 -8.03
N ARG A 113 10.12 3.15 -7.76
CA ARG A 113 11.13 2.66 -6.82
C ARG A 113 10.54 2.85 -5.43
N VAL A 114 10.29 1.75 -4.71
CA VAL A 114 9.85 1.81 -3.31
C VAL A 114 11.04 2.32 -2.50
N VAL A 115 11.12 3.64 -2.34
CA VAL A 115 12.09 4.31 -1.47
C VAL A 115 11.72 3.98 -0.03
N THR A 116 12.71 3.53 0.72
CA THR A 116 12.59 3.39 2.16
C THR A 116 13.01 4.70 2.81
N ASP A 117 12.21 5.22 3.73
CA ASP A 117 12.56 6.33 4.59
C ASP A 117 13.87 6.03 5.34
N SER A 118 14.81 6.97 5.32
CA SER A 118 16.16 6.80 5.86
C SER A 118 16.22 6.86 7.39
N VAL A 119 15.20 7.41 8.06
CA VAL A 119 15.16 7.60 9.52
C VAL A 119 14.46 6.42 10.18
N TYR A 120 13.38 5.90 9.59
CA TYR A 120 12.57 4.85 10.16
C TYR A 120 12.83 3.48 9.52
N GLY A 121 13.47 3.39 8.35
CA GLY A 121 13.74 2.11 7.67
C GLY A 121 12.48 1.42 7.10
N GLY A 122 11.36 2.15 7.07
CA GLY A 122 10.09 1.77 6.46
C GLY A 122 9.93 2.37 5.06
N PRO A 123 8.78 2.18 4.39
CA PRO A 123 8.47 2.82 3.12
C PRO A 123 8.27 4.33 3.28
N GLY A 124 8.72 5.12 2.29
CA GLY A 124 8.37 6.54 2.19
C GLY A 124 6.87 6.75 1.96
N PRO A 125 6.34 7.96 2.19
CA PRO A 125 4.94 8.29 1.98
C PRO A 125 4.48 7.98 0.55
N VAL A 126 3.23 7.52 0.38
CA VAL A 126 2.70 7.11 -0.95
C VAL A 126 2.83 8.20 -2.02
N GLN A 127 2.82 9.47 -1.62
CA GLN A 127 3.08 10.62 -2.51
C GLN A 127 4.46 10.59 -3.17
N GLU A 128 5.50 10.06 -2.52
CA GLU A 128 6.83 9.88 -3.13
C GLU A 128 6.81 8.85 -4.26
N PHE A 129 5.94 7.85 -4.17
CA PHE A 129 5.73 6.86 -5.23
C PHE A 129 4.94 7.45 -6.41
N LEU A 130 3.99 8.34 -6.12
CA LEU A 130 3.15 9.00 -7.13
C LEU A 130 3.92 10.11 -7.87
N SER A 131 4.71 10.93 -7.17
CA SER A 131 5.48 12.03 -7.77
C SER A 131 6.55 11.56 -8.76
N HIS A 132 7.17 10.41 -8.52
CA HIS A 132 8.09 9.78 -9.47
C HIS A 132 7.39 9.27 -10.73
N SER A 133 6.14 8.80 -10.58
CA SER A 133 5.32 8.37 -11.73
C SER A 133 4.84 9.55 -12.58
N GLU A 134 4.57 10.70 -11.95
CA GLU A 134 4.19 11.95 -12.63
C GLU A 134 5.40 12.59 -13.32
N SER A 135 6.57 12.66 -12.65
CA SER A 135 7.83 13.11 -13.27
C SER A 135 8.23 12.26 -14.47
N GLN A 136 8.07 10.94 -14.42
CA GLN A 136 8.34 10.07 -15.57
C GLN A 136 7.28 10.14 -16.67
N ARG A 137 6.00 10.37 -16.35
CA ARG A 137 4.95 10.63 -17.34
C ARG A 137 5.18 11.96 -18.07
N SER A 138 5.57 13.00 -17.34
CA SER A 138 6.01 14.26 -17.93
C SER A 138 7.21 14.03 -18.85
N ALA A 139 8.26 13.35 -18.39
CA ALA A 139 9.44 13.05 -19.21
C ALA A 139 9.14 12.21 -20.47
N ARG A 140 8.18 11.27 -20.42
CA ARG A 140 7.73 10.51 -21.60
C ARG A 140 6.89 11.35 -22.57
N ASN A 141 6.08 12.29 -22.07
CA ASN A 141 5.28 13.18 -22.92
C ASN A 141 6.10 14.30 -23.57
N TYR A 142 7.30 14.61 -23.06
CA TYR A 142 8.27 15.50 -23.73
C TYR A 142 9.13 14.78 -24.79
N GLY A 143 8.86 13.50 -25.09
CA GLY A 143 9.66 12.66 -25.99
C GLY A 143 9.51 12.89 -27.50
N ARG A 144 8.64 13.78 -27.96
CA ARG A 144 8.67 14.30 -29.34
C ARG A 144 8.15 15.73 -29.34
N ALA A 145 9.08 16.68 -29.45
CA ALA A 145 8.70 18.04 -29.78
C ALA A 145 8.32 18.10 -31.27
N PRO A 146 7.21 18.75 -31.65
CA PRO A 146 6.67 18.75 -33.01
C PRO A 146 7.54 19.45 -34.07
N TRP A 147 8.71 20.00 -33.67
CA TRP A 147 9.69 20.57 -34.59
C TRP A 147 10.74 19.56 -35.08
N ALA A 148 10.78 18.34 -34.52
CA ALA A 148 11.76 17.31 -34.88
C ALA A 148 11.34 16.43 -36.09
N GLU A 149 10.27 16.78 -36.79
CA GLU A 149 9.91 16.20 -38.10
C GLU A 149 10.09 17.26 -39.19
N ARG A 150 11.32 17.39 -39.69
CA ARG A 150 11.64 17.90 -41.03
C ARG A 150 12.86 17.19 -41.58
#